data_AF-A0A671K5E9-F1
#
_entry.id   AF-A0A671K5E9-F1
#
_cell.length_a   1.000
_cell.length_b   1.000
_cell.length_c   1.000
_cell.angle_alpha   90.00
_cell.angle_beta   90.00
_cell.angle_gamma   90.00
#
_symmetry.space_group_name_H-M   'P 1'
#
loop_
_entity.id
_entity.type
_entity.pdbx_description
1 polymer ?
#
loop_
_entity_poly.entity_id
_entity_poly.type
_entity_poly.pdbx_seq_one_letter_code
_entity_poly.pdbx_strand_id
1 'polypeptide(L)'
;MEVLTDLWLTQALKALALINSRANCVNVMVTTTQLIPALSKVLLYGLGGAFPIENIYSATKTGKESCFERVTQRFGRRAVYVVVGDGVEEETVAKKKNMPFWRVSSRPDLEALSHALELDYL
;
A
#
# COMPACT_ATOMS: atom_id res chain seq x y z
N MET A 1 18.93 -10.84 -3.51
CA MET A 1 18.16 -9.58 -3.51
C MET A 1 18.04 -9.04 -2.10
N GLU A 2 17.45 -9.80 -1.16
CA GLU A 2 17.29 -9.38 0.25
C GLU A 2 18.54 -8.84 0.94
N VAL A 3 19.70 -9.50 0.78
CA VAL A 3 20.97 -9.01 1.37
C VAL A 3 21.40 -7.66 0.80
N LEU A 4 21.14 -7.41 -0.49
CA LEU A 4 21.51 -6.15 -1.16
C LEU A 4 20.56 -5.01 -0.80
N THR A 5 19.33 -5.33 -0.43
CA THR A 5 18.28 -4.36 -0.06
C THR A 5 18.12 -4.22 1.45
N ASP A 6 19.05 -4.75 2.24
CA ASP A 6 18.98 -4.74 3.70
C ASP A 6 17.60 -5.25 4.22
N LEU A 7 17.12 -6.36 3.64
CA LEU A 7 15.85 -6.99 3.99
C LEU A 7 14.61 -6.09 3.79
N TRP A 8 14.65 -5.14 2.84
CA TRP A 8 13.54 -4.22 2.56
C TRP A 8 12.19 -4.93 2.33
N LEU A 9 12.17 -5.97 1.49
CA LEU A 9 10.95 -6.71 1.19
C LEU A 9 10.46 -7.45 2.41
N THR A 10 11.36 -8.04 3.20
CA THR A 10 11.02 -8.68 4.47
C THR A 10 10.30 -7.71 5.42
N GLN A 11 10.78 -6.47 5.55
CA GLN A 11 10.13 -5.46 6.39
C GLN A 11 8.76 -5.03 5.84
N ALA A 12 8.65 -4.85 4.53
CA ALA A 12 7.36 -4.54 3.90
C ALA A 12 6.34 -5.68 4.10
N LEU A 13 6.77 -6.93 3.93
CA LEU A 13 5.93 -8.12 4.16
C LEU A 13 5.48 -8.23 5.61
N LYS A 14 6.31 -7.85 6.59
CA LYS A 14 5.92 -7.80 7.99
C LYS A 14 4.72 -6.86 8.21
N ALA A 15 4.80 -5.62 7.73
CA ALA A 15 3.70 -4.66 7.83
C ALA A 15 2.44 -5.16 7.12
N LEU A 16 2.58 -5.69 5.90
CA LEU A 16 1.46 -6.23 5.13
C LEU A 16 0.78 -7.41 5.82
N ALA A 17 1.56 -8.31 6.44
CA ALA A 17 1.05 -9.46 7.17
C ALA A 17 0.30 -9.03 8.45
N LEU A 18 0.82 -8.03 9.18
CA LEU A 18 0.13 -7.44 10.34
C LEU A 18 -1.24 -6.89 9.94
N ILE A 19 -1.31 -6.11 8.86
CA ILE A 19 -2.57 -5.59 8.32
C ILE A 19 -3.52 -6.73 7.96
N ASN A 20 -3.03 -7.75 7.25
CA ASN A 20 -3.85 -8.87 6.78
C ASN A 20 -4.37 -9.76 7.92
N SER A 21 -3.71 -9.75 9.08
CA SER A 21 -4.14 -10.50 10.27
C SER A 21 -5.28 -9.82 11.05
N ARG A 22 -5.53 -8.52 10.81
CA ARG A 22 -6.56 -7.74 11.49
C ARG A 22 -7.90 -7.86 10.76
N ALA A 23 -8.97 -8.19 11.50
CA ALA A 23 -10.30 -8.40 10.92
C ALA A 23 -10.90 -7.17 10.21
N ASN A 24 -10.50 -5.96 10.61
CA ASN A 24 -11.08 -4.70 10.10
C ASN A 24 -10.12 -3.90 9.20
N CYS A 25 -9.00 -4.50 8.78
CA CYS A 25 -8.02 -3.83 7.94
C CYS A 25 -7.91 -4.55 6.60
N VAL A 26 -7.59 -3.80 5.54
CA VAL A 26 -7.50 -4.33 4.18
C VAL A 26 -6.31 -3.71 3.47
N ASN A 27 -5.49 -4.54 2.83
CA ASN A 27 -4.43 -4.09 1.93
C ASN A 27 -4.99 -3.81 0.53
N VAL A 28 -4.66 -2.64 -0.02
CA VAL A 28 -5.00 -2.23 -1.39
C VAL A 28 -3.75 -1.70 -2.08
N MET A 29 -3.46 -2.19 -3.28
CA MET A 29 -2.32 -1.75 -4.07
C MET A 29 -2.78 -0.80 -5.17
N VAL A 30 -2.14 0.38 -5.26
CA VAL A 30 -2.30 1.31 -6.38
C VAL A 30 -0.94 1.56 -7.00
N THR A 31 -0.76 1.20 -8.28
CA THR A 31 0.55 1.28 -8.96
C THR A 31 0.44 1.96 -10.33
N THR A 32 1.47 2.68 -10.74
CA THR A 32 1.58 3.26 -12.09
C THR A 32 2.02 2.23 -13.15
N THR A 33 2.31 0.99 -12.75
CA THR A 33 2.60 -0.12 -13.67
C THR A 33 1.31 -0.61 -14.34
N GLN A 34 1.38 -0.96 -15.64
CA GLN A 34 0.26 -1.60 -16.33
C GLN A 34 -0.17 -2.87 -15.59
N LEU A 35 -1.48 -3.18 -15.59
CA LEU A 35 -2.03 -4.23 -14.74
C LEU A 35 -1.33 -5.59 -14.91
N ILE A 36 -1.13 -6.07 -16.14
CA ILE A 36 -0.52 -7.39 -16.37
C ILE A 36 0.92 -7.46 -15.82
N PRO A 37 1.86 -6.55 -16.18
CA PRO A 37 3.17 -6.52 -15.53
C PRO A 37 3.13 -6.27 -14.01
N ALA A 38 2.15 -5.53 -13.49
CA ALA A 38 2.00 -5.33 -12.05
C ALA A 38 1.68 -6.65 -11.33
N LEU A 39 0.76 -7.45 -11.88
CA LEU A 39 0.44 -8.77 -11.36
C LEU A 39 1.66 -9.70 -11.41
N SER A 40 2.45 -9.68 -12.49
CA SER A 40 3.70 -10.43 -12.56
C SER A 40 4.67 -10.02 -11.45
N LYS A 41 4.84 -8.71 -11.17
CA LYS A 41 5.66 -8.24 -10.04
C LYS A 41 5.13 -8.77 -8.70
N VAL A 42 3.83 -8.66 -8.46
CA VAL A 42 3.20 -9.16 -7.22
C VAL A 42 3.51 -10.64 -6.98
N LEU A 43 3.40 -11.47 -8.02
CA LEU A 43 3.73 -12.89 -7.93
C LEU A 43 5.23 -13.13 -7.69
N LEU A 44 6.09 -12.47 -8.46
CA LEU A 44 7.55 -12.64 -8.38
C LEU A 44 8.14 -12.18 -7.03
N TYR A 45 7.55 -11.15 -6.42
CA TYR A 45 7.95 -10.64 -5.10
C TYR A 45 7.20 -11.31 -3.93
N GLY A 46 6.39 -12.35 -4.18
CA GLY A 46 5.67 -13.06 -3.12
C GLY A 46 4.58 -12.26 -2.41
N LEU A 47 4.07 -11.19 -3.05
CA LEU A 47 3.06 -10.30 -2.47
C LEU A 47 1.62 -10.81 -2.64
N GLY A 48 1.42 -11.92 -3.38
CA GLY A 48 0.09 -12.44 -3.71
C GLY A 48 -0.77 -12.81 -2.50
N GLY A 49 -0.16 -13.22 -1.38
CA GLY A 49 -0.89 -13.50 -0.14
C GLY A 49 -1.40 -12.25 0.60
N ALA A 50 -0.81 -11.09 0.32
CA ALA A 50 -1.17 -9.82 0.96
C ALA A 50 -2.18 -9.00 0.15
N PHE A 51 -2.22 -9.18 -1.17
CA PHE A 51 -3.08 -8.41 -2.07
C PHE A 51 -3.97 -9.33 -2.91
N PRO A 52 -5.24 -9.52 -2.52
CA PRO A 52 -6.25 -10.11 -3.39
C PRO A 52 -6.27 -9.38 -4.74
N ILE A 53 -6.48 -10.12 -5.84
CA ILE A 53 -6.37 -9.56 -7.20
C ILE A 53 -7.33 -8.38 -7.43
N GLU A 54 -8.51 -8.44 -6.83
CA GLU A 54 -9.52 -7.39 -6.87
C GLU A 54 -9.09 -6.11 -6.13
N ASN A 55 -8.06 -6.17 -5.30
CA ASN A 55 -7.51 -5.02 -4.55
C ASN A 55 -6.29 -4.40 -5.24
N ILE A 56 -5.98 -4.78 -6.47
CA ILE A 56 -4.85 -4.25 -7.25
C ILE A 56 -5.38 -3.31 -8.34
N TYR A 57 -5.02 -2.04 -8.25
CA TYR A 57 -5.44 -0.98 -9.17
C TYR A 57 -4.24 -0.46 -9.96
N SER A 58 -4.35 -0.46 -11.29
CA SER A 58 -3.38 0.17 -12.19
C SER A 58 -3.80 1.61 -12.50
N ALA A 59 -2.96 2.54 -12.09
CA ALA A 59 -3.09 3.98 -12.30
C ALA A 59 -2.45 4.46 -13.62
N THR A 60 -1.89 3.56 -14.45
CA THR A 60 -1.11 3.94 -15.66
C THR A 60 -1.86 4.87 -16.61
N LYS A 61 -3.18 4.70 -16.75
CA LYS A 61 -4.00 5.52 -17.67
C LYS A 61 -4.78 6.63 -16.96
N THR A 62 -5.30 6.35 -15.77
CA THR A 62 -6.26 7.21 -15.08
C THR A 62 -5.64 8.05 -13.95
N GLY A 63 -4.38 7.79 -13.58
CA GLY A 63 -3.71 8.41 -12.44
C GLY A 63 -4.17 7.87 -11.08
N LYS A 64 -3.38 8.13 -10.02
CA LYS A 64 -3.68 7.64 -8.67
C LYS A 64 -4.94 8.25 -8.07
N GLU A 65 -5.27 9.49 -8.42
CA GLU A 65 -6.50 10.19 -7.96
C GLU A 65 -7.77 9.42 -8.29
N SER A 66 -7.92 9.00 -9.55
CA SER A 66 -9.08 8.20 -9.97
C SER A 66 -9.11 6.83 -9.30
N CYS A 67 -7.95 6.20 -9.08
CA CYS A 67 -7.88 4.94 -8.35
C CYS A 67 -8.33 5.11 -6.89
N PHE A 68 -7.88 6.16 -6.19
CA PHE A 68 -8.28 6.44 -4.80
C PHE A 68 -9.79 6.70 -4.70
N GLU A 69 -10.39 7.37 -5.68
CA GLU A 69 -11.84 7.53 -5.76
C GLU A 69 -12.58 6.19 -5.91
N ARG A 70 -12.10 5.30 -6.77
CA ARG A 70 -12.69 3.96 -6.93
C ARG A 70 -12.57 3.12 -5.66
N VAL A 71 -11.43 3.21 -4.96
CA VAL A 71 -11.21 2.54 -3.67
C VAL A 71 -12.18 3.09 -2.63
N THR A 72 -12.29 4.41 -2.48
CA THR A 72 -13.24 5.03 -1.53
C THR A 72 -14.70 4.74 -1.83
N GLN A 73 -15.08 4.67 -3.10
CA GLN A 73 -16.43 4.27 -3.51
C GLN A 73 -16.73 2.82 -3.13
N ARG A 74 -15.74 1.92 -3.26
CA ARG A 74 -15.90 0.50 -2.94
C ARG A 74 -15.97 0.23 -1.43
N PHE A 75 -15.07 0.80 -0.65
CA PHE A 75 -14.98 0.53 0.80
C PHE A 75 -15.83 1.49 1.66
N GLY A 76 -16.34 2.57 1.05
CA GLY A 76 -17.28 3.49 1.68
C GLY A 76 -16.60 4.61 2.49
N ARG A 77 -17.31 5.73 2.65
CA ARG A 77 -16.77 6.96 3.27
C ARG A 77 -16.50 6.88 4.78
N ARG A 78 -16.96 5.81 5.45
CA ARG A 78 -16.77 5.60 6.89
C ARG A 78 -15.45 4.89 7.22
N ALA A 79 -14.79 4.30 6.23
CA ALA A 79 -13.47 3.72 6.42
C ALA A 79 -12.41 4.81 6.59
N VAL A 80 -11.38 4.52 7.38
CA VAL A 80 -10.17 5.34 7.46
C VAL A 80 -9.22 4.86 6.37
N TYR A 81 -8.74 5.80 5.55
CA TYR A 81 -7.82 5.50 4.44
C TYR A 81 -6.44 6.03 4.78
N VAL A 82 -5.48 5.13 4.98
CA VAL A 82 -4.06 5.48 5.15
C VAL A 82 -3.35 5.20 3.83
N VAL A 83 -2.76 6.24 3.24
CA VAL A 83 -1.98 6.12 2.00
C VAL A 83 -0.52 5.92 2.37
N VAL A 84 0.09 4.85 1.88
CA VAL A 84 1.51 4.53 2.10
C VAL A 84 2.24 4.60 0.76
N GLY A 85 3.35 5.34 0.69
CA GLY A 85 4.13 5.45 -0.54
C GLY A 85 5.35 6.36 -0.40
N ASP A 86 6.18 6.38 -1.44
CA ASP A 86 7.41 7.17 -1.52
C ASP A 86 7.24 8.43 -2.39
N GLY A 87 6.33 8.39 -3.36
CA GLY A 87 6.16 9.39 -4.40
C GLY A 87 5.35 10.63 -4.00
N VAL A 88 5.60 11.72 -4.72
CA VAL A 88 4.90 13.00 -4.53
C VAL A 88 3.46 12.96 -5.06
N GLU A 89 3.19 12.11 -6.06
CA GLU A 89 1.86 11.97 -6.67
C GLU A 89 0.84 11.49 -5.64
N GLU A 90 1.10 10.36 -4.99
CA GLU A 90 0.24 9.76 -3.98
C GLU A 90 0.07 10.66 -2.75
N GLU A 91 1.13 11.35 -2.32
CA GLU A 91 1.05 12.26 -1.19
C GLU A 91 0.16 13.46 -1.51
N THR A 92 0.31 14.06 -2.70
CA THR A 92 -0.48 15.21 -3.13
C THR A 92 -1.96 14.84 -3.21
N VAL A 93 -2.27 13.68 -3.78
CA VAL A 93 -3.65 13.18 -3.88
C VAL A 93 -4.21 12.84 -2.49
N ALA A 94 -3.43 12.19 -1.62
CA ALA A 94 -3.84 11.87 -0.25
C ALA A 94 -4.21 13.14 0.54
N LYS A 95 -3.36 14.18 0.47
CA LYS A 95 -3.61 15.49 1.08
C LYS A 95 -4.91 16.12 0.56
N LYS A 96 -5.12 16.16 -0.75
CA LYS A 96 -6.37 16.67 -1.35
C LYS A 96 -7.63 15.95 -0.87
N LYS A 97 -7.52 14.64 -0.58
CA LYS A 97 -8.63 13.81 -0.12
C LYS A 97 -8.72 13.68 1.41
N ASN A 98 -7.92 14.42 2.16
CA ASN A 98 -7.84 14.34 3.63
C ASN A 98 -7.55 12.92 4.14
N MET A 99 -6.72 12.17 3.41
CA MET A 99 -6.24 10.85 3.81
C MET A 99 -4.87 10.99 4.47
N PRO A 100 -4.66 10.46 5.69
CA PRO A 100 -3.32 10.36 6.29
C PRO A 100 -2.33 9.73 5.31
N PHE A 101 -1.13 10.30 5.23
CA PHE A 101 -0.06 9.83 4.36
C PHE A 101 1.14 9.36 5.17
N TRP A 102 1.52 8.10 5.03
CA TRP A 102 2.74 7.53 5.58
C TRP A 102 3.81 7.48 4.49
N ARG A 103 4.77 8.40 4.57
CA ARG A 103 5.91 8.41 3.64
C ARG A 103 6.85 7.26 3.95
N VAL A 104 7.27 6.54 2.91
CA VAL A 104 8.35 5.55 2.99
C VAL A 104 9.50 6.02 2.10
N SER A 105 10.58 6.51 2.71
CA SER A 105 11.79 6.92 1.99
C SER A 105 12.97 6.01 2.27
N SER A 106 12.88 5.19 3.32
CA SER A 106 13.95 4.35 3.82
C SER A 106 13.41 3.14 4.59
N ARG A 107 14.29 2.17 4.88
CA ARG A 107 13.95 0.96 5.65
C ARG A 107 13.39 1.28 7.05
N PRO A 108 13.95 2.24 7.82
CA PRO A 108 13.37 2.65 9.12
C PRO A 108 11.90 3.09 9.06
N ASP A 109 11.45 3.66 7.95
CA ASP A 109 10.04 4.09 7.81
C ASP A 109 9.08 2.89 7.77
N LEU A 110 9.52 1.75 7.22
CA LEU A 110 8.78 0.49 7.22
C LEU A 110 8.77 -0.18 8.61
N GLU A 111 9.87 -0.05 9.35
CA GLU A 111 9.94 -0.52 10.74
C GLU A 111 9.00 0.30 11.63
N ALA A 112 9.01 1.63 11.49
CA ALA A 112 8.10 2.52 12.18
C ALA A 112 6.64 2.24 11.83
N LEU A 113 6.33 1.95 10.57
CA LEU A 113 4.98 1.53 10.14
C LEU A 113 4.57 0.23 10.84
N SER A 114 5.44 -0.77 10.84
CA SER A 114 5.18 -2.06 11.50
C SER A 114 4.96 -1.88 13.01
N HIS A 115 5.75 -1.02 13.64
CA HIS A 115 5.63 -0.72 15.06
C HIS A 115 4.32 0.02 15.40
N ALA A 116 3.94 1.00 14.59
CA ALA A 116 2.66 1.72 14.74
C ALA A 116 1.47 0.77 14.57
N LEU A 117 1.55 -0.17 13.62
CA LEU A 117 0.57 -1.24 13.47
C LEU A 117 0.54 -2.10 14.74
N GLU A 118 1.66 -2.64 15.23
CA GLU A 118 1.71 -3.47 16.44
C GLU A 118 1.08 -2.80 17.68
N LEU A 119 1.15 -1.47 17.78
CA LEU A 119 0.60 -0.68 18.89
C LEU A 119 -0.84 -0.17 18.66
N ASP A 120 -1.48 -0.55 17.56
CA ASP A 120 -2.82 -0.08 17.16
C ASP A 120 -2.93 1.46 17.02
N TYR A 121 -1.83 2.10 16.64
CA TYR A 121 -1.83 3.53 16.26
C TYR A 121 -2.34 3.77 14.83
N LEU A 122 -2.48 2.69 14.04
CA LEU A 122 -2.96 2.66 12.66
C LEU A 122 -4.00 1.55 12.44
#